data_AF-A0A1V6VNV5-F1
#
_entry.id   AF-A0A1V6VNV5-F1
#
_cell.length_a   1.000
_cell.length_b   1.000
_cell.length_c   1.000
_cell.angle_alpha   90.00
_cell.angle_beta   90.00
_cell.angle_gamma   90.00
#
_symmetry.space_group_name_H-M   'P 1'
#
loop_
_entity.id
_entity.type
_entity.pdbx_description
1 polymer ?
#
loop_
_entity_poly.entity_id
_entity_poly.type
_entity_poly.pdbx_seq_one_letter_code
_entity_poly.pdbx_strand_id
1 'polypeptide(L)'
;NVMNGRESNKSLMRAITRMSRWIDKRRPRHLTSEQRASLREHPEYVEATRRMREQAEGCKCDPSAAMQSRLEKLTRETSNTFGRLERALRRKVRLEFDRKQAIIDIERQLSGAAVDDEEAKKVLQVEDQMLPQQIDLLEKLFTWPTSSSLEAEWQRRNAAVATISRYCCFLE
;
A
#
# COMPACT_ATOMS: atom_id res chain seq x y z
N ASN A 1 -10.53 22.58 -3.06
CA ASN A 1 -9.36 22.45 -3.98
C ASN A 1 -9.63 21.78 -5.33
N VAL A 2 -10.82 21.22 -5.58
CA VAL A 2 -11.48 21.25 -6.91
C VAL A 2 -12.74 22.13 -6.83
N MET A 3 -13.38 22.13 -5.65
CA MET A 3 -14.52 22.96 -5.26
C MET A 3 -14.35 24.50 -5.38
N ASN A 4 -13.13 25.02 -5.60
CA ASN A 4 -12.86 26.47 -5.58
C ASN A 4 -12.30 27.02 -6.90
N GLY A 5 -12.29 26.23 -7.99
CA GLY A 5 -11.80 26.66 -9.31
C GLY A 5 -10.29 26.92 -9.43
N ARG A 6 -9.50 26.69 -8.36
CA ARG A 6 -8.03 26.82 -8.37
C ARG A 6 -7.38 25.55 -8.92
N GLU A 7 -6.26 25.71 -9.63
CA GLU A 7 -5.46 24.56 -10.06
C GLU A 7 -5.06 23.70 -8.86
N SER A 8 -5.23 22.38 -9.00
CA SER A 8 -4.85 21.43 -7.97
C SER A 8 -3.33 21.53 -7.72
N ASN A 9 -2.92 21.69 -6.45
CA ASN A 9 -1.51 21.64 -6.09
C ASN A 9 -0.97 20.20 -6.25
N LYS A 10 -0.50 19.86 -7.46
CA LYS A 10 -0.06 18.50 -7.83
C LYS A 10 1.09 18.00 -6.95
N SER A 11 1.98 18.90 -6.52
CA SER A 11 3.10 18.56 -5.63
C SER A 11 2.62 18.16 -4.24
N LEU A 12 1.70 18.93 -3.66
CA LEU A 12 1.08 18.60 -2.38
C LEU A 12 0.28 17.29 -2.45
N MET A 13 -0.55 17.13 -3.49
CA MET A 13 -1.33 15.90 -3.68
C MET A 13 -0.42 14.67 -3.79
N ARG A 14 0.68 14.76 -4.57
CA ARG A 14 1.67 13.68 -4.67
C ARG A 14 2.34 13.37 -3.34
N ALA A 15 2.67 14.39 -2.54
CA ALA A 15 3.27 14.20 -1.22
C ALA A 15 2.29 13.49 -0.27
N ILE A 16 1.04 13.96 -0.19
CA ILE A 16 -0.02 13.34 0.60
C ILE A 16 -0.25 11.89 0.17
N THR A 17 -0.39 11.63 -1.14
CA THR A 17 -0.57 10.25 -1.64
C THR A 17 0.60 9.33 -1.27
N ARG A 18 1.85 9.83 -1.29
CA ARG A 18 3.01 9.03 -0.86
C ARG A 18 2.94 8.69 0.63
N MET A 19 2.60 9.67 1.46
CA MET A 19 2.44 9.47 2.91
C MET A 19 1.32 8.49 3.21
N SER A 20 0.13 8.67 2.62
CA SER A 20 -0.99 7.75 2.81
C SER A 20 -0.65 6.31 2.40
N ARG A 21 0.05 6.12 1.27
CA ARG A 21 0.51 4.79 0.83
C ARG A 21 1.54 4.15 1.76
N TRP A 22 2.27 4.95 2.54
CA TRP A 22 3.23 4.46 3.52
C TRP A 22 2.53 4.07 4.83
N ILE A 23 1.57 4.89 5.27
CA ILE A 23 0.76 4.68 6.48
C ILE A 23 -0.17 3.47 6.34
N ASP A 24 -0.79 3.26 5.16
CA ASP A 24 -1.74 2.16 4.96
C ASP A 24 -1.07 0.79 5.14
N LYS A 25 -1.34 0.14 6.27
CA LYS A 25 -0.80 -1.17 6.64
C LYS A 25 -1.38 -2.31 5.80
N ARG A 26 -2.57 -2.14 5.21
CA ARG A 26 -3.21 -3.12 4.32
C ARG A 26 -2.45 -3.26 3.00
N ARG A 27 -1.70 -2.23 2.62
CA ARG A 27 -0.99 -2.18 1.33
C ARG A 27 0.15 -3.20 1.26
N PRO A 28 0.16 -4.10 0.25
CA PRO A 28 1.19 -5.14 0.12
C PRO A 28 2.62 -4.56 0.02
N ARG A 29 3.41 -4.76 1.08
CA ARG A 29 4.83 -4.34 1.13
C ARG A 29 5.75 -5.39 0.51
N HIS A 30 5.47 -6.65 0.77
CA HIS A 30 6.24 -7.81 0.30
C HIS A 30 5.36 -8.74 -0.53
N LEU A 31 5.99 -9.56 -1.37
CA LEU A 31 5.30 -10.64 -2.05
C LEU A 31 5.10 -11.81 -1.08
N THR A 32 4.00 -12.53 -1.24
CA THR A 32 3.76 -13.77 -0.49
C THR A 32 4.78 -14.84 -0.89
N SER A 33 4.94 -15.87 -0.05
CA SER A 33 5.76 -17.04 -0.35
C SER A 33 5.35 -17.70 -1.67
N GLU A 34 4.05 -17.85 -1.91
CA GLU A 34 3.49 -18.38 -3.15
C GLU A 34 3.81 -17.52 -4.38
N GLN A 35 3.66 -16.19 -4.27
CA GLN A 35 4.02 -15.26 -5.33
C GLN A 35 5.53 -15.29 -5.64
N ARG A 36 6.37 -15.51 -4.64
CA ARG A 36 7.81 -15.70 -4.86
C ARG A 36 8.13 -17.07 -5.47
N ALA A 37 7.36 -18.11 -5.13
CA ALA A 37 7.51 -19.44 -5.70
C ALA A 37 7.18 -19.44 -7.20
N SER A 38 6.09 -18.77 -7.62
CA SER A 38 5.72 -18.68 -9.05
C SER A 38 6.79 -17.96 -9.89
N LEU A 39 7.57 -17.04 -9.30
CA LEU A 39 8.71 -16.43 -10.00
C LEU A 39 9.82 -17.44 -10.32
N ARG A 40 9.96 -18.51 -9.53
CA ARG A 40 10.95 -19.56 -9.79
C ARG A 40 10.56 -20.45 -10.98
N GLU A 41 9.28 -20.49 -11.30
CA GLU A 41 8.73 -21.21 -12.45
C GLU A 41 8.70 -20.34 -13.71
N HIS A 42 8.98 -19.04 -13.59
CA HIS A 42 8.95 -18.12 -14.71
C HIS A 42 9.98 -18.52 -15.78
N PRO A 43 9.60 -18.61 -17.07
CA PRO A 43 10.45 -19.19 -18.12
C PRO A 43 11.81 -18.48 -18.23
N GLU A 44 11.80 -17.16 -18.08
CA GLU A 44 13.02 -16.34 -18.12
C GLU A 44 14.02 -16.65 -16.99
N TYR A 45 13.51 -16.95 -15.79
CA TYR A 45 14.35 -17.30 -14.64
C TYR A 45 14.83 -18.76 -14.71
N VAL A 46 13.96 -19.66 -15.18
CA VAL A 46 14.29 -21.06 -15.45
C VAL A 46 15.43 -21.15 -16.46
N GLU A 47 15.34 -20.41 -17.56
CA GLU A 47 16.38 -20.39 -18.60
C GLU A 47 17.70 -19.78 -18.10
N ALA A 48 17.65 -18.70 -17.32
CA ALA A 48 18.85 -18.13 -16.68
C ALA A 48 19.52 -19.14 -15.73
N THR A 49 18.72 -19.85 -14.94
CA THR A 49 19.19 -20.89 -14.02
C THR A 49 19.79 -22.08 -14.77
N ARG A 50 19.18 -22.50 -15.89
CA ARG A 50 19.70 -23.57 -16.75
C ARG A 50 21.11 -23.25 -17.25
N ARG A 51 21.30 -22.06 -17.85
CA ARG A 51 22.60 -21.61 -18.36
C ARG A 51 23.67 -21.55 -17.26
N MET A 52 23.30 -21.05 -16.08
CA MET A 52 24.20 -21.01 -14.93
C MET A 52 24.64 -22.41 -14.49
N ARG A 53 23.70 -23.37 -14.41
CA ARG A 53 24.02 -24.76 -14.04
C ARG A 53 24.91 -25.44 -15.08
N GLU A 54 24.62 -25.27 -16.37
CA GLU A 54 25.45 -25.83 -17.45
C GLU A 54 26.89 -25.31 -17.38
N GLN A 55 27.05 -24.00 -17.14
CA GLN A 55 28.37 -23.42 -16.92
C GLN A 55 29.04 -23.97 -15.66
N ALA A 56 28.29 -24.17 -14.58
CA ALA A 56 28.83 -24.72 -13.33
C ALA A 56 29.36 -26.15 -13.51
N GLU A 57 28.66 -26.99 -14.28
CA GLU A 57 29.15 -28.32 -14.66
C GLU A 57 30.41 -28.23 -15.52
N GLY A 58 30.44 -27.33 -16.50
CA GLY A 58 31.64 -27.09 -17.32
C GLY A 58 32.86 -26.65 -16.51
N CYS A 59 32.67 -25.83 -15.48
CA CYS A 59 33.73 -25.38 -14.57
C CYS A 59 34.31 -26.52 -13.70
N LYS A 60 33.57 -27.62 -13.47
CA LYS A 60 34.11 -28.78 -12.75
C LYS A 60 35.16 -29.52 -13.59
N CYS A 61 34.97 -29.54 -14.91
CA CYS A 61 35.89 -30.19 -15.85
C CYS A 61 37.08 -29.29 -16.20
N ASP A 62 36.87 -27.98 -16.32
CA ASP A 62 37.93 -26.98 -16.55
C ASP A 62 37.77 -25.80 -15.57
N PRO A 63 38.51 -25.77 -14.45
CA PRO A 63 38.44 -24.70 -13.47
C PRO A 63 39.30 -23.49 -13.86
N SER A 64 39.41 -23.18 -15.16
CA SER A 64 40.15 -22.00 -15.63
C SER A 64 39.52 -20.69 -15.11
N ALA A 65 40.36 -19.66 -14.94
CA ALA A 65 39.91 -18.35 -14.46
C ALA A 65 38.82 -17.72 -15.36
N ALA A 66 38.90 -17.96 -16.68
CA ALA A 66 37.89 -17.52 -17.63
C ALA A 66 36.54 -18.22 -17.41
N MET A 67 36.55 -19.53 -17.15
CA MET A 67 35.34 -20.32 -16.86
C MET A 67 34.69 -19.90 -15.55
N GLN A 68 35.49 -19.67 -14.51
CA GLN A 68 35.02 -19.15 -13.22
C GLN A 68 34.39 -17.75 -13.37
N SER A 69 35.05 -16.83 -14.09
CA SER A 69 34.51 -15.49 -14.35
C SER A 69 33.17 -15.54 -15.11
N ARG A 70 33.02 -16.46 -16.07
CA ARG A 70 31.77 -16.67 -16.79
C ARG A 70 30.66 -17.20 -15.89
N LEU A 71 30.98 -18.12 -14.98
CA LEU A 71 30.03 -18.63 -13.99
C LEU A 71 29.55 -17.53 -13.04
N GLU A 72 30.46 -16.68 -12.54
CA GLU A 72 30.11 -15.52 -11.72
C GLU A 72 29.16 -14.57 -12.46
N LYS A 73 29.44 -14.29 -13.74
CA LYS A 73 28.58 -13.45 -14.57
C LYS A 73 27.17 -14.03 -14.69
N LEU A 74 27.04 -15.32 -15.00
CA LEU A 74 25.74 -16.01 -15.12
C LEU A 74 25.00 -16.09 -13.77
N THR A 75 25.73 -16.24 -12.68
CA THR A 75 25.17 -16.21 -11.32
C THR A 75 24.57 -14.84 -11.02
N ARG A 76 25.27 -13.77 -11.36
CA ARG A 76 24.77 -12.39 -11.24
C ARG A 76 23.56 -12.15 -12.15
N GLU A 77 23.58 -12.65 -13.38
CA GLU A 77 22.43 -12.57 -14.30
C GLU A 77 21.20 -13.29 -13.74
N THR A 78 21.37 -14.46 -13.12
CA THR A 78 20.28 -15.19 -12.45
C THR A 78 19.68 -14.40 -11.30
N SER A 79 20.50 -13.80 -10.43
CA SER A 79 20.03 -12.94 -9.35
C SER A 79 19.35 -11.67 -9.87
N ASN A 80 19.88 -11.06 -10.93
CA ASN A 80 19.33 -9.86 -11.54
C ASN A 80 17.97 -10.11 -12.22
N THR A 81 17.84 -11.24 -12.92
CA THR A 81 16.58 -11.66 -13.55
C THR A 81 15.51 -11.89 -12.49
N PHE A 82 15.82 -12.65 -11.42
CA PHE A 82 14.90 -12.82 -10.29
C PHE A 82 14.49 -11.47 -9.69
N GLY A 83 15.44 -10.61 -9.35
CA GLY A 83 15.15 -9.30 -8.76
C GLY A 83 14.33 -8.39 -9.67
N ARG A 84 14.51 -8.46 -11.00
CA ARG A 84 13.70 -7.72 -11.97
C ARG A 84 12.26 -8.23 -11.99
N LEU A 85 12.07 -9.55 -12.07
CA LEU A 85 10.75 -10.17 -12.06
C LEU A 85 10.03 -9.91 -10.74
N GLU A 86 10.74 -10.00 -9.61
CA GLU A 86 10.20 -9.66 -8.29
C GLU A 86 9.70 -8.22 -8.22
N ARG A 87 10.51 -7.26 -8.71
CA ARG A 87 10.12 -5.85 -8.80
C ARG A 87 8.90 -5.65 -9.69
N ALA A 88 8.82 -6.36 -10.82
CA ALA A 88 7.70 -6.27 -11.75
C ALA A 88 6.40 -6.82 -11.12
N LEU A 89 6.46 -8.02 -10.53
CA LEU A 89 5.30 -8.63 -9.87
C LEU A 89 4.84 -7.78 -8.69
N ARG A 90 5.76 -7.27 -7.87
CA ARG A 90 5.43 -6.39 -6.74
C ARG A 90 4.72 -5.12 -7.20
N ARG A 91 5.13 -4.53 -8.33
CA ARG A 91 4.41 -3.38 -8.92
C ARG A 91 3.00 -3.75 -9.35
N LYS A 92 2.83 -4.91 -10.01
CA LYS A 92 1.51 -5.39 -10.46
C LYS A 92 0.56 -5.62 -9.28
N VAL A 93 1.01 -6.37 -8.27
CA VAL A 93 0.24 -6.64 -7.04
C VAL A 93 -0.19 -5.35 -6.36
N ARG A 94 0.73 -4.38 -6.22
CA ARG A 94 0.41 -3.07 -5.62
C ARG A 94 -0.58 -2.27 -6.46
N LEU A 95 -0.46 -2.28 -7.78
CA LEU A 95 -1.38 -1.58 -8.66
C LEU A 95 -2.80 -2.17 -8.59
N GLU A 96 -2.90 -3.51 -8.58
CA GLU A 96 -4.17 -4.20 -8.42
C GLU A 96 -4.81 -3.93 -7.05
N PHE A 97 -4.00 -3.94 -5.98
CA PHE A 97 -4.45 -3.54 -4.65
C PHE A 97 -4.92 -2.09 -4.63
N ASP A 98 -4.10 -1.15 -5.08
CA ASP A 98 -4.42 0.29 -5.07
C ASP A 98 -5.74 0.54 -5.85
N ARG A 99 -5.98 -0.19 -6.94
CA ARG A 99 -7.24 -0.10 -7.71
C ARG A 99 -8.43 -0.70 -6.97
N LYS A 100 -8.31 -1.92 -6.42
CA LYS A 100 -9.42 -2.60 -5.72
C LYS A 100 -9.78 -1.87 -4.43
N GLN A 101 -8.77 -1.47 -3.66
CA GLN A 101 -8.98 -0.77 -2.40
C GLN A 101 -9.60 0.60 -2.61
N ALA A 102 -9.24 1.32 -3.69
CA ALA A 102 -9.89 2.58 -4.03
C ALA A 102 -11.40 2.44 -4.25
N ILE A 103 -11.87 1.35 -4.88
CA ILE A 103 -13.30 1.09 -5.07
C ILE A 103 -13.98 0.87 -3.72
N ILE A 104 -13.41 0.00 -2.88
CA ILE A 104 -13.94 -0.30 -1.55
C ILE A 104 -14.01 0.98 -0.70
N ASP A 105 -12.95 1.79 -0.71
CA ASP A 105 -12.89 3.02 0.07
C ASP A 105 -13.92 4.06 -0.43
N ILE A 106 -14.15 4.16 -1.75
CA ILE A 106 -15.21 5.02 -2.32
C ILE A 106 -16.60 4.53 -1.92
N GLU A 107 -16.86 3.23 -2.02
CA GLU A 107 -18.16 2.64 -1.63
C GLU A 107 -18.45 2.89 -0.14
N ARG A 108 -17.45 2.72 0.72
CA ARG A 108 -17.54 3.05 2.16
C ARG A 108 -17.81 4.53 2.40
N GLN A 109 -17.18 5.42 1.62
CA GLN A 109 -17.44 6.86 1.71
C GLN A 109 -18.89 7.19 1.33
N LEU A 110 -19.39 6.60 0.25
CA LEU A 110 -20.75 6.81 -0.22
C LEU A 110 -21.80 6.23 0.74
N SER A 111 -21.48 5.15 1.46
CA SER A 111 -22.36 4.59 2.49
C SER A 111 -22.28 5.32 3.84
N GLY A 112 -21.42 6.32 3.99
CA GLY A 112 -21.20 7.05 5.25
C GLY A 112 -20.34 6.33 6.28
N ALA A 113 -19.79 5.18 5.93
CA ALA A 113 -19.01 4.30 6.81
C ALA A 113 -17.49 4.53 6.67
N ALA A 114 -17.06 5.75 6.28
CA ALA A 114 -15.65 6.03 5.98
C ALA A 114 -14.68 5.76 7.16
N VAL A 115 -15.17 5.85 8.41
CA VAL A 115 -14.42 5.53 9.65
C VAL A 115 -15.11 4.42 10.46
N ASP A 116 -16.19 3.83 9.95
CA ASP A 116 -16.93 2.79 10.67
C ASP A 116 -16.35 1.39 10.43
N ASP A 117 -15.02 1.31 10.42
CA ASP A 117 -14.31 0.04 10.44
C ASP A 117 -13.87 -0.17 11.88
N GLU A 118 -14.58 -1.03 12.62
CA GLU A 118 -14.20 -1.45 13.97
C GLU A 118 -12.73 -1.90 14.03
N GLU A 119 -12.20 -2.45 12.92
CA GLU A 119 -10.79 -2.80 12.81
C GLU A 119 -9.88 -1.57 12.76
N ALA A 120 -10.28 -0.52 12.05
CA ALA A 120 -9.54 0.75 12.04
C ALA A 120 -9.60 1.43 13.41
N LYS A 121 -10.77 1.42 14.09
CA LYS A 121 -10.91 1.93 15.46
C LYS A 121 -10.00 1.16 16.43
N LYS A 122 -9.95 -0.17 16.34
CA LYS A 122 -9.03 -1.01 17.14
C LYS A 122 -7.56 -0.73 16.84
N VAL A 123 -7.19 -0.55 15.58
CA VAL A 123 -5.83 -0.16 15.19
C VAL A 123 -5.43 1.17 15.83
N LEU A 124 -6.29 2.19 15.77
CA LEU A 124 -6.04 3.49 16.40
C LEU A 124 -5.89 3.38 17.93
N GLN A 125 -6.67 2.51 18.58
CA GLN A 125 -6.57 2.28 20.03
C GLN A 125 -5.30 1.51 20.42
N VAL A 126 -4.97 0.44 19.71
CA VAL A 126 -3.92 -0.50 20.11
C VAL A 126 -2.55 -0.03 19.64
N GLU A 127 -2.44 0.39 18.39
CA GLU A 127 -1.14 0.70 17.78
C GLU A 127 -0.75 2.16 17.98
N ASP A 128 -1.71 3.09 17.84
CA ASP A 128 -1.46 4.53 17.99
C ASP A 128 -1.76 5.04 19.40
N GLN A 129 -2.22 4.16 20.31
CA GLN A 129 -2.56 4.46 21.70
C GLN A 129 -3.51 5.67 21.85
N MET A 130 -4.37 5.88 20.85
CA MET A 130 -5.26 7.03 20.83
C MET A 130 -6.35 6.89 21.88
N LEU A 131 -6.64 7.99 22.58
CA LEU A 131 -7.72 8.05 23.54
C LEU A 131 -9.07 7.88 22.83
N PRO A 132 -10.09 7.26 23.46
CA PRO A 132 -11.42 7.10 22.86
C PRO A 132 -12.02 8.41 22.34
N GLN A 133 -11.77 9.53 23.02
CA GLN A 133 -12.23 10.87 22.62
C GLN A 133 -11.56 11.36 21.33
N GLN A 134 -10.30 11.00 21.10
CA GLN A 134 -9.60 11.33 19.85
C GLN A 134 -10.16 10.51 18.68
N ILE A 135 -10.54 9.26 18.92
CA ILE A 135 -11.13 8.39 17.90
C ILE A 135 -12.53 8.87 17.52
N ASP A 136 -13.37 9.19 18.51
CA ASP A 136 -14.70 9.79 18.26
C ASP A 136 -14.58 11.11 17.48
N LEU A 137 -13.59 11.95 17.82
CA LEU A 137 -13.30 13.17 17.07
C LEU A 137 -12.99 12.90 15.60
N LEU A 138 -12.06 11.99 15.31
CA LEU A 138 -11.70 11.65 13.94
C LEU A 138 -12.90 11.05 13.19
N GLU A 139 -13.69 10.20 13.83
CA GLU A 139 -14.88 9.59 13.26
C GLU A 139 -15.90 10.64 12.80
N LYS A 140 -16.27 11.59 13.67
CA LYS A 140 -17.24 12.65 13.31
C LYS A 140 -16.68 13.60 12.25
N LEU A 141 -15.38 13.91 12.28
CA LEU A 141 -14.72 14.78 11.30
C LEU A 141 -14.67 14.16 9.90
N PHE A 142 -14.40 12.85 9.81
CA PHE A 142 -14.28 12.14 8.55
C PHE A 142 -15.59 11.50 8.06
N THR A 143 -16.72 11.74 8.75
CA THR A 143 -18.04 11.32 8.27
C THR A 143 -18.43 12.12 7.03
N TRP A 144 -18.81 11.43 5.95
CA TRP A 144 -19.25 12.05 4.70
C TRP A 144 -20.77 12.23 4.64
N PRO A 145 -21.30 13.19 3.84
CA PRO A 145 -22.72 13.34 3.63
C PRO A 145 -23.27 12.10 2.91
N THR A 146 -24.22 11.40 3.53
CA THR A 146 -24.87 10.19 2.99
C THR A 146 -26.16 10.47 2.24
N SER A 147 -26.68 11.68 2.35
CA SER A 147 -27.91 12.10 1.69
C SER A 147 -27.78 13.52 1.13
N SER A 148 -28.63 13.85 0.17
CA SER A 148 -28.77 15.22 -0.36
C SER A 148 -29.65 16.12 0.52
N SER A 149 -30.06 15.65 1.71
CA SER A 149 -30.87 16.45 2.63
C SER A 149 -30.02 17.48 3.35
N LEU A 150 -30.44 18.75 3.29
CA LEU A 150 -29.79 19.83 4.01
C LEU A 150 -29.79 19.58 5.52
N GLU A 151 -30.89 19.05 6.06
CA GLU A 151 -31.03 18.73 7.48
C GLU A 151 -30.02 17.67 7.91
N ALA A 152 -29.85 16.61 7.12
CA ALA A 152 -28.88 15.55 7.43
C ALA A 152 -27.42 16.08 7.42
N GLU A 153 -27.09 16.96 6.48
CA GLU A 153 -25.78 17.62 6.45
C GLU A 153 -25.58 18.56 7.65
N TRP A 154 -26.63 19.30 8.04
CA TRP A 154 -26.59 20.11 9.27
C TRP A 154 -26.37 19.26 10.52
N GLN A 155 -27.11 18.15 10.69
CA GLN A 155 -26.93 17.24 11.81
C GLN A 155 -25.51 16.66 11.86
N ARG A 156 -24.96 16.22 10.72
CA ARG A 156 -23.58 15.73 10.61
C ARG A 156 -22.57 16.78 11.05
N ARG A 157 -22.70 18.02 10.56
CA ARG A 157 -21.81 19.13 10.93
C ARG A 157 -21.93 19.48 12.42
N ASN A 158 -23.15 19.54 12.94
CA ASN A 158 -23.39 19.84 14.34
C ASN A 158 -22.79 18.76 15.25
N ALA A 159 -22.90 17.48 14.88
CA ALA A 159 -22.25 16.39 15.60
C ALA A 159 -20.72 16.55 15.61
N ALA A 160 -20.11 16.89 14.48
CA ALA A 160 -18.67 17.16 14.41
C ALA A 160 -18.26 18.35 15.30
N VAL A 161 -19.02 19.46 15.27
CA VAL A 161 -18.78 20.62 16.12
C VAL A 161 -18.89 20.25 17.60
N ALA A 162 -19.95 19.53 18.00
CA ALA A 162 -20.15 19.10 19.38
C ALA A 162 -19.00 18.23 19.89
N THR A 163 -18.51 17.29 19.06
CA THR A 163 -17.37 16.45 19.41
C THR A 163 -16.07 17.24 19.51
N ILE A 164 -15.82 18.20 18.61
CA ILE A 164 -14.67 19.11 18.72
C ILE A 164 -14.73 19.86 20.06
N SER A 165 -15.87 20.47 20.39
CA SER A 165 -16.04 21.19 21.66
C SER A 165 -15.75 20.29 22.86
N ARG A 166 -16.29 19.07 22.85
CA ARG A 166 -16.06 18.10 23.93
C ARG A 166 -14.59 17.70 24.06
N TYR A 167 -13.90 17.49 22.93
CA TYR A 167 -12.49 17.13 22.93
C TYR A 167 -11.60 18.28 23.41
N CYS A 168 -11.88 19.52 22.97
CA CYS A 168 -11.13 20.69 23.42
C CYS A 168 -11.30 20.95 24.92
N CYS A 169 -12.51 20.81 25.46
CA CYS A 169 -12.75 20.91 26.91
C CYS A 169 -12.14 19.77 27.74
N PHE A 170 -11.73 18.66 27.12
CA PHE A 170 -11.01 17.57 27.79
C PHE A 170 -9.49 17.85 27.91
N LEU A 171 -8.95 18.74 27.08
CA LEU A 171 -7.54 19.13 27.09
C LEU A 171 -7.23 20.30 28.05
N GLU A 172 -8.26 20.91 28.64
CA GLU A 172 -8.17 21.96 29.67
C GLU A 172 -8.22 21.35 31.09
#